data_AF-A0A2P2M2C5-F1
#
_entry.id   AF-A0A2P2M2C5-F1
#
_cell.length_a   1.000
_cell.length_b   1.000
_cell.length_c   1.000
_cell.angle_alpha   90.00
_cell.angle_beta   90.00
_cell.angle_gamma   90.00
#
_symmetry.space_group_name_H-M   'P 1'
#
loop_
_entity.id
_entity.type
_entity.pdbx_description
1 polymer ?
#
loop_
_entity_poly.entity_id
_entity_poly.type
_entity_poly.pdbx_seq_one_letter_code
_entity_poly.pdbx_strand_id
1 'polypeptide(L)'
;MMERAESGQKLYTSMRLWEFPDQYIIEPTDGSSSSPLSISRIDASMNLIDGVPESNSLRVPKILTIFGVIGMLKLVAGSYLIVIAERERAGSYLGHPIFKVTSLKIFPCDHSLKNSPAEQKRLETEFSRLLNIAESTSGLYFSYDTNLTLSAQRLHDLGDESKLLPLWRQAEPRFLWNNYMLEVLIENKLDPFLLPVVQGSFQNFQAAIGKDIIDVTLFARRCTRRNGTRMWRRGADSDGYVANFVESEQIVQMNGFMASFVQVRGSIPFLWEQIVDLTYKPKFEIVRPEEAPRVLERHFLDLRKKYGTVLAIDLVNKVCTIFHMQSI
;
A
#
# COMPACT_ATOMS: atom_id res chain seq x y z
N MET A 1 33.52 1.49 19.96
CA MET A 1 33.74 0.69 18.76
C MET A 1 32.36 0.23 18.30
N MET A 2 31.64 1.11 17.60
CA MET A 2 30.29 0.79 17.10
C MET A 2 30.47 0.02 15.80
N GLU A 3 29.88 -1.17 15.75
CA GLU A 3 29.81 -2.00 14.54
C GLU A 3 29.30 -1.14 13.38
N ARG A 4 30.04 -1.20 12.27
CA ARG A 4 29.60 -0.65 10.99
C ARG A 4 28.23 -1.26 10.70
N ALA A 5 27.20 -0.41 10.58
CA ALA A 5 25.91 -0.81 10.06
C ALA A 5 26.13 -1.59 8.75
N GLU A 6 25.78 -2.88 8.75
CA GLU A 6 25.73 -3.66 7.53
C GLU A 6 24.88 -2.89 6.53
N SER A 7 25.41 -2.71 5.32
CA SER A 7 24.72 -2.00 4.23
C SER A 7 23.27 -2.49 4.15
N GLY A 8 22.30 -1.58 4.32
CA GLY A 8 20.88 -1.92 4.43
C GLY A 8 20.48 -2.97 3.39
N GLN A 9 20.00 -4.12 3.87
CA GLN A 9 19.67 -5.24 2.99
C GLN A 9 18.68 -4.79 1.93
N LYS A 10 19.05 -4.97 0.66
CA LYS A 10 18.22 -4.58 -0.48
C LYS A 10 17.02 -5.52 -0.59
N LEU A 11 15.90 -4.99 -1.08
CA LEU A 11 14.71 -5.79 -1.39
C LEU A 11 15.00 -6.77 -2.52
N TYR A 12 14.42 -7.96 -2.45
CA TYR A 12 14.50 -8.92 -3.54
C TYR A 12 13.66 -8.47 -4.74
N THR A 13 14.29 -8.49 -5.92
CA THR A 13 13.71 -7.94 -7.16
C THR A 13 13.10 -9.01 -8.08
N SER A 14 13.50 -10.26 -7.90
CA SER A 14 12.96 -11.44 -8.59
C SER A 14 13.19 -12.71 -7.77
N MET A 15 12.15 -13.52 -7.62
CA MET A 15 12.17 -14.76 -6.84
C MET A 15 11.45 -15.89 -7.59
N ARG A 16 11.74 -17.13 -7.20
CA ARG A 16 10.97 -18.33 -7.56
C ARG A 16 10.11 -18.76 -6.38
N LEU A 17 8.81 -18.89 -6.60
CA LEU A 17 7.87 -19.54 -5.69
C LEU A 17 7.74 -21.02 -6.09
N TRP A 18 8.13 -21.90 -5.19
CA TRP A 18 7.98 -23.34 -5.30
C TRP A 18 6.76 -23.77 -4.50
N GLU A 19 5.78 -24.36 -5.17
CA GLU A 19 4.57 -24.89 -4.54
C GLU A 19 4.74 -26.40 -4.27
N PHE A 20 4.93 -26.74 -2.99
CA PHE A 20 4.90 -28.11 -2.50
C PHE A 20 3.53 -28.43 -1.87
N PRO A 21 3.19 -29.72 -1.67
CA PRO A 21 1.93 -30.10 -1.04
C PRO A 21 1.75 -29.55 0.38
N ASP A 22 2.83 -29.36 1.13
CA ASP A 22 2.85 -29.02 2.56
C ASP A 22 3.41 -27.63 2.85
N GLN A 23 4.14 -27.02 1.92
CA GLN A 23 4.77 -25.72 2.10
C GLN A 23 4.89 -24.94 0.78
N TYR A 24 5.06 -23.63 0.88
CA TYR A 24 5.54 -22.76 -0.19
C TYR A 24 6.98 -22.37 0.11
N ILE A 25 7.85 -22.33 -0.90
CA ILE A 25 9.23 -21.86 -0.74
C ILE A 25 9.47 -20.70 -1.69
N ILE A 26 9.95 -19.59 -1.15
CA ILE A 26 10.32 -18.39 -1.92
C ILE A 26 11.83 -18.28 -1.94
N GLU A 27 12.40 -18.48 -3.12
CA GLU A 27 13.84 -18.46 -3.37
C GLU A 27 14.22 -17.17 -4.12
N PRO A 28 15.07 -16.30 -3.56
CA PRO A 28 15.65 -15.17 -4.28
C PRO A 28 16.46 -15.63 -5.50
N THR A 29 16.26 -14.96 -6.64
CA THR A 29 16.93 -15.30 -7.91
C THR A 29 17.63 -14.13 -8.57
N ASP A 30 17.70 -12.99 -7.88
CA ASP A 30 18.32 -11.76 -8.36
C ASP A 30 19.84 -11.69 -8.12
N GLY A 31 20.46 -12.83 -7.81
CA GLY A 31 21.89 -12.96 -7.54
C GLY A 31 22.30 -12.63 -6.11
N SER A 32 21.34 -12.32 -5.22
CA SER A 32 21.60 -12.23 -3.79
C SER A 32 21.86 -13.62 -3.19
N SER A 33 22.96 -13.77 -2.45
CA SER A 33 23.24 -15.00 -1.68
C SER A 33 22.43 -14.99 -0.39
N SER A 34 21.14 -15.30 -0.48
CA SER A 34 20.25 -15.38 0.68
C SER A 34 19.53 -16.73 0.78
N SER A 35 19.30 -17.14 2.03
CA SER A 35 18.41 -18.22 2.41
C SER A 35 17.00 -18.05 1.81
N PRO A 36 16.45 -19.09 1.18
CA PRO A 36 15.03 -19.13 0.81
C PRO A 36 14.11 -19.04 2.03
N LEU A 37 12.89 -18.58 1.82
CA LEU A 37 11.83 -18.51 2.83
C LEU A 37 10.85 -19.68 2.64
N SER A 38 10.74 -20.56 3.64
CA SER A 38 9.68 -21.56 3.71
C SER A 38 8.46 -21.01 4.46
N ILE A 39 7.28 -21.30 3.94
CA ILE A 39 5.98 -20.96 4.51
C ILE A 39 5.14 -22.23 4.57
N SER A 40 4.80 -22.68 5.78
CA SER A 40 3.98 -23.87 6.01
C SER A 40 2.54 -23.66 5.53
N ARG A 41 1.98 -24.60 4.77
CA ARG A 41 0.56 -24.56 4.34
C ARG A 41 -0.40 -24.95 5.46
N ILE A 42 0.11 -25.45 6.59
CA ILE A 42 -0.70 -25.94 7.72
C ILE A 42 -1.07 -24.78 8.64
N ASP A 43 -0.07 -24.00 9.04
CA ASP A 43 -0.18 -22.97 10.08
C ASP A 43 0.36 -21.60 9.65
N ALA A 44 0.82 -21.47 8.39
CA ALA A 44 1.43 -20.26 7.86
C ALA A 44 2.70 -19.80 8.61
N SER A 45 3.35 -20.71 9.35
CA SER A 45 4.65 -20.44 9.97
C SER A 45 5.73 -20.19 8.91
N MET A 46 6.63 -19.26 9.21
CA MET A 46 7.66 -18.77 8.29
C MET A 46 9.05 -19.06 8.86
N ASN A 47 9.92 -19.66 8.06
CA ASN A 47 11.30 -19.93 8.45
C ASN A 47 12.24 -19.76 7.26
N LEU A 48 13.42 -19.16 7.51
CA LEU A 48 14.51 -19.18 6.54
C LEU A 48 15.16 -20.57 6.52
N ILE A 49 15.45 -21.07 5.32
CA ILE A 49 16.06 -22.39 5.11
C ILE A 49 17.38 -22.26 4.35
N ASP A 50 18.25 -23.27 4.45
CA ASP A 50 19.59 -23.22 3.84
C ASP A 50 19.58 -23.50 2.32
N GLY A 51 18.50 -24.08 1.80
CA GLY A 51 18.36 -24.39 0.38
C GLY A 51 16.99 -24.95 0.04
N VAL A 52 16.65 -24.95 -1.26
CA VAL A 52 15.41 -25.57 -1.74
C VAL A 52 15.52 -27.10 -1.60
N PRO A 53 14.54 -27.79 -0.99
CA PRO A 53 14.55 -29.24 -0.85
C PRO A 53 14.67 -29.95 -2.20
N GLU A 54 15.41 -31.06 -2.23
CA GLU A 54 15.56 -31.87 -3.45
C GLU A 54 14.20 -32.37 -3.95
N SER A 55 13.89 -32.08 -5.21
CA SER A 55 12.67 -32.53 -5.85
C SER A 55 12.85 -33.96 -6.36
N ASN A 56 12.29 -34.94 -5.65
CA ASN A 56 12.24 -36.32 -6.14
C ASN A 56 11.29 -36.42 -7.35
N SER A 57 11.62 -37.28 -8.32
CA SER A 57 10.91 -37.48 -9.61
C SER A 57 9.43 -37.88 -9.49
N LEU A 58 8.93 -38.16 -8.28
CA LEU A 58 7.52 -38.46 -7.96
C LEU A 58 6.68 -37.22 -7.59
N ARG A 59 7.29 -36.06 -7.31
CA ARG A 59 6.61 -34.82 -6.93
C ARG A 59 7.30 -33.62 -7.57
N VAL A 60 6.88 -33.26 -8.78
CA VAL A 60 7.37 -32.04 -9.45
C VAL A 60 6.61 -30.84 -8.87
N PRO A 61 7.28 -29.94 -8.12
CA PRO A 61 6.62 -28.74 -7.60
C PRO A 61 6.26 -27.81 -8.76
N LYS A 62 5.14 -27.09 -8.62
CA LYS A 62 4.83 -26.01 -9.54
C LYS A 62 5.73 -24.82 -9.20
N ILE A 63 6.45 -24.30 -10.20
CA ILE A 63 7.37 -23.19 -10.03
C ILE A 63 6.77 -21.96 -10.71
N LEU A 64 6.71 -20.86 -9.98
CA LEU A 64 6.26 -19.56 -10.50
C LEU A 64 7.33 -18.51 -10.27
N THR A 65 7.62 -17.70 -11.28
CA THR A 65 8.40 -16.47 -11.07
C THR A 65 7.50 -15.44 -10.40
N ILE A 66 8.01 -14.77 -9.37
CA ILE A 66 7.34 -13.69 -8.67
C ILE A 66 8.29 -12.49 -8.53
N PHE A 67 7.71 -11.30 -8.36
CA PHE A 67 8.45 -10.04 -8.31
C PHE A 67 8.34 -9.33 -6.96
N GLY A 68 7.65 -9.91 -5.99
CA GLY A 68 7.48 -9.33 -4.67
C GLY A 68 6.48 -10.12 -3.84
N VAL A 69 6.66 -10.06 -2.53
CA VAL A 69 5.69 -10.58 -1.56
C VAL A 69 4.84 -9.39 -1.10
N ILE A 70 3.54 -9.43 -1.37
CA ILE A 70 2.62 -8.40 -0.84
C ILE A 70 2.49 -8.57 0.67
N GLY A 71 2.45 -9.81 1.14
CA GLY A 71 2.42 -10.17 2.56
C GLY A 71 1.48 -11.35 2.82
N MET A 72 1.13 -11.51 4.09
CA MET A 72 0.21 -12.53 4.58
C MET A 72 -1.11 -11.89 5.00
N LEU A 73 -2.21 -12.38 4.46
CA LEU A 73 -3.54 -12.01 4.89
C LEU A 73 -4.12 -13.09 5.79
N LYS A 74 -4.32 -12.77 7.07
CA LYS A 74 -4.99 -13.65 8.02
C LYS A 74 -6.48 -13.33 8.06
N LEU A 75 -7.31 -14.31 7.73
CA LEU A 75 -8.76 -14.24 7.85
C LEU A 75 -9.22 -15.14 9.02
N VAL A 76 -10.53 -15.15 9.29
CA VAL A 76 -11.12 -15.90 10.42
C VAL A 76 -10.81 -17.40 10.35
N ALA A 77 -10.72 -17.94 9.13
CA ALA A 77 -10.54 -19.37 8.90
C ALA A 77 -9.14 -19.68 8.35
N GLY A 78 -8.69 -19.00 7.30
CA GLY A 78 -7.39 -19.28 6.69
C GLY A 78 -6.38 -18.14 6.73
N SER A 79 -5.14 -18.48 6.43
CA SER A 79 -4.07 -17.52 6.11
C SER A 79 -3.71 -17.63 4.64
N TYR A 80 -3.40 -16.51 3.99
CA TYR A 80 -3.19 -16.44 2.56
C TYR A 80 -1.91 -15.68 2.25
N LEU A 81 -1.03 -16.30 1.48
CA LEU A 81 0.16 -15.67 0.93
C LEU A 81 -0.23 -14.94 -0.35
N ILE A 82 0.07 -13.64 -0.42
CA ILE A 82 -0.20 -12.82 -1.60
C ILE A 82 1.12 -12.40 -2.23
N VAL A 83 1.27 -12.65 -3.53
CA VAL A 83 2.50 -12.35 -4.28
C VAL A 83 2.20 -11.60 -5.58
N ILE A 84 3.21 -10.86 -6.04
CA ILE A 84 3.20 -10.17 -7.33
C ILE A 84 3.69 -11.16 -8.39
N ALA A 85 2.77 -11.67 -9.21
CA ALA A 85 3.10 -12.60 -10.28
C ALA A 85 3.61 -11.87 -11.53
N GLU A 86 3.06 -10.69 -11.82
CA GLU A 86 3.46 -9.87 -12.96
C GLU A 86 3.50 -8.38 -12.59
N ARG A 87 4.42 -7.66 -13.23
CA ARG A 87 4.59 -6.21 -13.09
C ARG A 87 4.99 -5.59 -14.42
N GLU A 88 4.65 -4.33 -14.60
CA GLU A 88 5.13 -3.50 -15.71
C GLU A 88 5.88 -2.28 -15.16
N ARG A 89 6.89 -1.79 -15.89
CA ARG A 89 7.54 -0.53 -15.54
C ARG A 89 6.63 0.62 -15.94
N ALA A 90 6.11 1.35 -14.96
CA ALA A 90 5.21 2.48 -15.19
C ALA A 90 5.96 3.80 -15.49
N GLY A 91 7.23 3.90 -15.08
CA GLY A 91 8.08 5.06 -15.33
C GLY A 91 9.19 5.16 -14.30
N SER A 92 9.57 6.39 -13.94
CA SER A 92 10.52 6.67 -12.87
C SER A 92 10.06 7.82 -11.98
N TYR A 93 10.49 7.78 -10.73
CA TYR A 93 10.26 8.81 -9.73
C TYR A 93 11.58 9.10 -9.03
N LEU A 94 12.06 10.34 -9.14
CA LEU A 94 13.37 10.75 -8.63
C LEU A 94 14.53 9.88 -9.15
N GLY A 95 14.44 9.42 -10.41
CA GLY A 95 15.43 8.54 -11.04
C GLY A 95 15.27 7.05 -10.72
N HIS A 96 14.43 6.67 -9.76
CA HIS A 96 14.17 5.29 -9.40
C HIS A 96 13.02 4.70 -10.22
N PRO A 97 13.11 3.44 -10.67
CA PRO A 97 12.04 2.81 -11.44
C PRO A 97 10.80 2.57 -10.57
N ILE A 98 9.63 2.89 -11.13
CA ILE A 98 8.34 2.53 -10.54
C ILE A 98 7.73 1.39 -11.34
N PHE A 99 7.18 0.42 -10.61
CA PHE A 99 6.48 -0.71 -11.17
C PHE A 99 5.01 -0.65 -10.80
N LYS A 100 4.16 -0.98 -11.76
CA LYS A 100 2.74 -1.22 -11.57
C LYS A 100 2.51 -2.72 -11.50
N VAL A 101 1.77 -3.16 -10.50
CA VAL A 101 1.34 -4.56 -10.38
C VAL A 101 0.29 -4.83 -11.46
N THR A 102 0.52 -5.83 -12.31
CA THR A 102 -0.42 -6.24 -13.36
C THR A 102 -1.13 -7.53 -13.01
N SER A 103 -0.50 -8.41 -12.22
CA SER A 103 -1.13 -9.65 -11.72
C SER A 103 -0.69 -9.95 -10.30
N LEU A 104 -1.67 -10.18 -9.43
CA LEU A 104 -1.50 -10.79 -8.12
C LEU A 104 -1.88 -12.26 -8.19
N LYS A 105 -1.23 -13.08 -7.34
CA LYS A 105 -1.66 -14.45 -7.07
C LYS A 105 -1.77 -14.68 -5.58
N ILE A 106 -2.82 -15.38 -5.19
CA ILE A 106 -3.13 -15.69 -3.80
C ILE A 106 -2.98 -17.20 -3.58
N PHE A 107 -2.22 -17.57 -2.55
CA PHE A 107 -1.90 -18.94 -2.20
C PHE A 107 -2.43 -19.25 -0.79
N PRO A 108 -3.42 -20.15 -0.64
CA PRO A 108 -3.99 -20.48 0.65
C PRO A 108 -3.05 -21.35 1.49
N CYS A 109 -2.99 -21.08 2.79
CA CYS A 109 -2.38 -21.89 3.84
C CYS A 109 -3.49 -22.48 4.72
N ASP A 110 -4.32 -23.34 4.11
CA ASP A 110 -5.61 -23.82 4.65
C ASP A 110 -5.56 -25.30 5.07
N HIS A 111 -4.40 -25.94 5.14
CA HIS A 111 -4.36 -27.38 5.42
C HIS A 111 -4.88 -27.74 6.81
N SER A 112 -4.76 -26.86 7.80
CA SER A 112 -5.40 -27.02 9.11
C SER A 112 -6.93 -26.98 9.04
N LEU A 113 -7.52 -26.29 8.05
CA LEU A 113 -8.97 -26.17 7.89
C LEU A 113 -9.63 -27.45 7.38
N LYS A 114 -8.88 -28.43 6.85
CA LYS A 114 -9.46 -29.73 6.46
C LYS A 114 -10.20 -30.40 7.61
N ASN A 115 -9.75 -30.17 8.85
CA ASN A 115 -10.35 -30.71 10.07
C ASN A 115 -11.26 -29.71 10.83
N SER A 116 -11.48 -28.51 10.28
CA SER A 116 -12.29 -27.47 10.94
C SER A 116 -13.80 -27.72 10.84
N PRO A 117 -14.62 -27.10 11.73
CA PRO A 117 -16.08 -27.17 11.69
C PRO A 117 -16.68 -26.72 10.36
N ALA A 118 -17.84 -27.25 9.99
CA ALA A 118 -18.48 -27.00 8.69
C ALA A 118 -18.78 -25.50 8.43
N GLU A 119 -19.09 -24.72 9.46
CA GLU A 119 -19.32 -23.28 9.35
C GLU A 119 -18.06 -22.52 8.94
N GLN A 120 -16.90 -22.89 9.49
CA GLN A 120 -15.61 -22.27 9.18
C GLN A 120 -15.20 -22.54 7.73
N LYS A 121 -15.47 -23.77 7.24
CA LYS A 121 -15.29 -24.13 5.82
C LYS A 121 -16.20 -23.32 4.88
N ARG A 122 -17.44 -23.03 5.29
CA ARG A 122 -18.37 -22.21 4.51
C ARG A 122 -17.90 -20.76 4.41
N LEU A 123 -17.54 -20.15 5.54
CA LEU A 123 -16.99 -18.80 5.60
C LEU A 123 -15.73 -18.68 4.75
N GLU A 124 -14.84 -19.67 4.82
CA GLU A 124 -13.61 -19.69 4.03
C GLU A 124 -13.88 -19.72 2.52
N THR A 125 -14.88 -20.51 2.10
CA THR A 125 -15.28 -20.57 0.68
C THR A 125 -15.80 -19.20 0.21
N GLU A 126 -16.52 -18.47 1.07
CA GLU A 126 -16.98 -17.12 0.78
C GLU A 126 -15.82 -16.13 0.69
N PHE A 127 -14.90 -16.17 1.66
CA PHE A 127 -13.70 -15.33 1.65
C PHE A 127 -12.81 -15.60 0.44
N SER A 128 -12.59 -16.85 0.07
CA SER A 128 -11.83 -17.23 -1.13
C SER A 128 -12.40 -16.61 -2.40
N ARG A 129 -13.74 -16.53 -2.52
CA ARG A 129 -14.38 -15.84 -3.66
C ARG A 129 -14.10 -14.34 -3.66
N LEU A 130 -14.11 -13.70 -2.49
CA LEU A 130 -13.77 -12.27 -2.35
C LEU A 130 -12.29 -12.03 -2.66
N LEU A 131 -11.41 -12.95 -2.28
CA LEU A 131 -9.98 -12.88 -2.58
C LEU A 131 -9.69 -12.99 -4.08
N ASN A 132 -10.42 -13.84 -4.81
CA ASN A 132 -10.31 -13.89 -6.28
C ASN A 132 -10.64 -12.52 -6.92
N ILE A 133 -11.58 -11.76 -6.34
CA ILE A 133 -11.85 -10.39 -6.79
C ILE A 133 -10.68 -9.47 -6.41
N ALA A 134 -10.08 -9.67 -5.23
CA ALA A 134 -8.91 -8.90 -4.79
C ALA A 134 -7.68 -9.11 -5.69
N GLU A 135 -7.54 -10.25 -6.38
CA GLU A 135 -6.47 -10.46 -7.39
C GLU A 135 -6.57 -9.46 -8.56
N SER A 136 -7.77 -8.95 -8.84
CA SER A 136 -8.01 -7.91 -9.86
C SER A 136 -7.82 -6.48 -9.34
N THR A 137 -7.27 -6.30 -8.13
CA THR A 137 -7.01 -4.98 -7.56
C THR A 137 -6.05 -4.20 -8.47
N SER A 138 -6.56 -3.13 -9.06
CA SER A 138 -5.81 -2.27 -9.96
C SER A 138 -5.23 -1.05 -9.23
N GLY A 139 -4.26 -0.42 -9.89
CA GLY A 139 -3.65 0.82 -9.40
C GLY A 139 -2.72 0.62 -8.21
N LEU A 140 -2.08 -0.55 -8.11
CA LEU A 140 -1.03 -0.82 -7.12
C LEU A 140 0.34 -0.52 -7.75
N TYR A 141 1.14 0.27 -7.05
CA TYR A 141 2.47 0.71 -7.47
C TYR A 141 3.49 0.50 -6.36
N PHE A 142 4.72 0.19 -6.74
CA PHE A 142 5.83 0.02 -5.82
C PHE A 142 7.16 0.36 -6.50
N SER A 143 8.21 0.49 -5.69
CA SER A 143 9.60 0.57 -6.14
C SER A 143 10.46 -0.26 -5.19
N TYR A 144 11.55 -0.84 -5.70
CA TYR A 144 12.53 -1.53 -4.87
C TYR A 144 13.54 -0.56 -4.23
N ASP A 145 13.63 0.67 -4.77
CA ASP A 145 14.74 1.57 -4.48
C ASP A 145 14.30 2.88 -3.79
N THR A 146 13.01 3.23 -3.85
CA THR A 146 12.49 4.47 -3.26
C THR A 146 11.17 4.27 -2.54
N ASN A 147 10.97 5.06 -1.49
CA ASN A 147 9.75 5.04 -0.71
C ASN A 147 8.65 5.87 -1.40
N LEU A 148 7.69 5.17 -2.01
CA LEU A 148 6.56 5.79 -2.70
C LEU A 148 5.46 6.32 -1.78
N THR A 149 5.51 6.05 -0.48
CA THR A 149 4.46 6.50 0.46
C THR A 149 4.62 7.95 0.88
N LEU A 150 5.76 8.58 0.55
CA LEU A 150 6.09 9.96 0.91
C LEU A 150 6.16 10.84 -0.34
N SER A 151 5.83 12.13 -0.18
CA SER A 151 6.09 13.14 -1.20
C SER A 151 7.58 13.43 -1.34
N ALA A 152 8.00 13.99 -2.46
CA ALA A 152 9.40 14.37 -2.70
C ALA A 152 9.92 15.34 -1.64
N GLN A 153 9.09 16.28 -1.17
CA GLN A 153 9.46 17.17 -0.06
C GLN A 153 9.72 16.38 1.23
N ARG A 154 8.82 15.46 1.61
CA ARG A 154 9.00 14.64 2.82
C ARG A 154 10.16 13.65 2.70
N LEU A 155 10.46 13.17 1.49
CA LEU A 155 11.65 12.38 1.20
C LEU A 155 12.94 13.19 1.34
N HIS A 156 12.91 14.46 0.95
CA HIS A 156 14.03 15.37 1.14
C HIS A 156 14.28 15.64 2.62
N ASP A 157 13.21 15.90 3.39
CA ASP A 157 13.26 16.20 4.82
C ASP A 157 13.59 14.99 5.71
N LEU A 158 13.62 13.77 5.16
CA LEU A 158 14.08 12.59 5.88
C LEU A 158 15.55 12.76 6.26
N GLY A 159 15.84 12.65 7.56
CA GLY A 159 17.21 12.63 8.07
C GLY A 159 18.03 11.45 7.53
N ASP A 160 19.35 11.61 7.47
CA ASP A 160 20.24 10.61 6.88
C ASP A 160 20.13 9.23 7.55
N GLU A 161 19.94 9.19 8.87
CA GLU A 161 19.69 7.94 9.61
C GLU A 161 18.42 7.23 9.14
N SER A 162 17.35 7.99 8.86
CA SER A 162 16.09 7.42 8.39
C SER A 162 16.22 6.84 6.98
N LYS A 163 17.05 7.45 6.13
CA LYS A 163 17.32 6.96 4.76
C LYS A 163 18.07 5.62 4.74
N LEU A 164 18.79 5.29 5.81
CA LEU A 164 19.48 4.00 5.97
C LEU A 164 18.54 2.86 6.38
N LEU A 165 17.35 3.17 6.89
CA LEU A 165 16.38 2.15 7.29
C LEU A 165 15.78 1.43 6.07
N PRO A 166 15.29 0.19 6.21
CA PRO A 166 14.50 -0.45 5.17
C PRO A 166 13.29 0.40 4.75
N LEU A 167 12.88 0.34 3.47
CA LEU A 167 11.81 1.17 2.91
C LEU A 167 10.50 1.08 3.72
N TRP A 168 10.18 -0.09 4.27
CA TRP A 168 8.97 -0.30 5.07
C TRP A 168 9.00 0.49 6.40
N ARG A 169 10.17 0.70 7.00
CA ARG A 169 10.31 1.51 8.23
C ARG A 169 10.24 3.00 7.96
N GLN A 170 10.62 3.41 6.75
CA GLN A 170 10.49 4.79 6.29
C GLN A 170 9.05 5.11 5.87
N ALA A 171 8.23 4.09 5.61
CA ALA A 171 6.93 4.24 5.00
C ALA A 171 5.96 5.04 5.87
N GLU A 172 5.16 5.91 5.23
CA GLU A 172 4.01 6.54 5.83
C GLU A 172 2.83 5.55 5.87
N PRO A 173 2.37 5.12 7.06
CA PRO A 173 1.34 4.08 7.18
C PRO A 173 0.03 4.42 6.48
N ARG A 174 -0.28 5.72 6.30
CA ARG A 174 -1.48 6.16 5.57
C ARG A 174 -1.50 5.72 4.12
N PHE A 175 -0.34 5.64 3.47
CA PHE A 175 -0.26 5.32 2.04
C PHE A 175 0.31 3.92 1.80
N LEU A 176 0.68 3.20 2.86
CA LEU A 176 1.13 1.81 2.81
C LEU A 176 -0.07 0.87 2.71
N TRP A 177 -0.43 0.50 1.48
CA TRP A 177 -1.62 -0.31 1.16
C TRP A 177 -1.57 -1.70 1.81
N ASN A 178 -0.41 -2.33 1.80
CA ASN A 178 -0.20 -3.66 2.36
C ASN A 178 0.27 -3.66 3.83
N ASN A 179 0.11 -2.56 4.58
CA ASN A 179 0.62 -2.44 5.95
C ASN A 179 0.23 -3.63 6.85
N TYR A 180 -1.05 -3.98 6.89
CA TYR A 180 -1.55 -5.12 7.66
C TYR A 180 -0.93 -6.45 7.21
N MET A 181 -0.76 -6.63 5.89
CA MET A 181 -0.24 -7.87 5.33
C MET A 181 1.26 -8.07 5.61
N LEU A 182 1.99 -6.98 5.88
CA LEU A 182 3.41 -7.03 6.21
C LEU A 182 3.68 -7.42 7.67
N GLU A 183 2.69 -7.37 8.57
CA GLU A 183 2.88 -7.60 10.02
C GLU A 183 3.57 -8.94 10.31
N VAL A 184 3.11 -10.03 9.71
CA VAL A 184 3.68 -11.37 9.91
C VAL A 184 5.15 -11.43 9.44
N LEU A 185 5.48 -10.76 8.35
CA LEU A 185 6.86 -10.73 7.84
C LEU A 185 7.76 -9.87 8.73
N ILE A 186 7.22 -8.78 9.30
CA ILE A 186 7.93 -7.91 10.26
C ILE A 186 8.25 -8.69 11.53
N GLU A 187 7.30 -9.44 12.07
CA GLU A 187 7.48 -10.27 13.27
C GLU A 187 8.58 -11.33 13.07
N ASN A 188 8.68 -11.88 11.86
CA ASN A 188 9.72 -12.86 11.47
C ASN A 188 11.03 -12.23 10.98
N LYS A 189 11.19 -10.89 11.06
CA LYS A 189 12.40 -10.14 10.68
C LYS A 189 12.82 -10.37 9.22
N LEU A 190 11.86 -10.45 8.31
CA LEU A 190 12.08 -10.75 6.88
C LEU A 190 12.28 -9.47 6.05
N ASP A 191 13.17 -8.58 6.49
CA ASP A 191 13.36 -7.23 5.91
C ASP A 191 13.50 -7.19 4.36
N PRO A 192 14.26 -8.09 3.71
CA PRO A 192 14.38 -8.10 2.24
C PRO A 192 13.10 -8.45 1.48
N PHE A 193 12.12 -9.07 2.15
CA PHE A 193 10.81 -9.42 1.57
C PHE A 193 9.74 -8.34 1.81
N LEU A 194 10.01 -7.37 2.70
CA LEU A 194 9.06 -6.35 3.13
C LEU A 194 8.93 -5.22 2.10
N LEU A 195 8.21 -5.49 1.00
CA LEU A 195 7.99 -4.56 -0.10
C LEU A 195 6.81 -3.59 0.19
N PRO A 196 7.04 -2.27 0.31
CA PRO A 196 5.95 -1.31 0.45
C PRO A 196 5.18 -1.11 -0.85
N VAL A 197 3.86 -1.21 -0.79
CA VAL A 197 2.97 -1.01 -1.94
C VAL A 197 2.00 0.14 -1.67
N VAL A 198 1.79 0.98 -2.68
CA VAL A 198 0.87 2.13 -2.64
C VAL A 198 -0.28 1.90 -3.62
N GLN A 199 -1.49 2.26 -3.23
CA GLN A 199 -2.63 2.30 -4.13
C GLN A 199 -2.87 3.71 -4.66
N GLY A 200 -3.13 3.86 -5.96
CA GLY A 200 -3.49 5.14 -6.56
C GLY A 200 -3.32 5.18 -8.08
N SER A 201 -2.71 6.24 -8.59
CA SER A 201 -2.46 6.40 -10.03
C SER A 201 -1.11 7.08 -10.27
N PHE A 202 -0.32 6.55 -11.18
CA PHE A 202 0.96 7.09 -11.57
C PHE A 202 0.98 7.39 -13.07
N GLN A 203 1.46 8.57 -13.44
CA GLN A 203 1.69 8.95 -14.83
C GLN A 203 3.03 9.69 -14.91
N ASN A 204 3.82 9.38 -15.92
CA ASN A 204 5.06 10.06 -16.24
C ASN A 204 5.05 10.38 -17.73
N PHE A 205 5.29 11.63 -18.10
CA PHE A 205 5.32 12.08 -19.48
C PHE A 205 6.24 13.28 -19.65
N GLN A 206 6.75 13.46 -20.86
CA GLN A 206 7.50 14.65 -21.24
C GLN A 206 6.60 15.65 -21.94
N ALA A 207 6.81 16.94 -21.68
CA ALA A 207 6.11 18.03 -22.34
C ALA A 207 7.11 19.09 -22.81
N ALA A 208 6.83 19.72 -23.95
CA ALA A 208 7.64 20.83 -24.45
C ALA A 208 7.08 22.17 -23.94
N ILE A 209 7.93 23.01 -23.35
CA ILE A 209 7.63 24.40 -23.01
C ILE A 209 8.63 25.29 -23.72
N GLY A 210 8.20 25.93 -24.81
CA GLY A 210 9.10 26.70 -25.66
C GLY A 210 10.14 25.79 -26.33
N LYS A 211 11.41 25.94 -25.94
CA LYS A 211 12.52 25.12 -26.44
C LYS A 211 12.93 24.02 -25.47
N ASP A 212 12.45 24.07 -24.24
CA ASP A 212 12.82 23.14 -23.19
C ASP A 212 11.86 21.96 -23.17
N ILE A 213 12.41 20.77 -22.89
CA ILE A 213 11.61 19.58 -22.59
C ILE A 213 11.61 19.41 -21.08
N ILE A 214 10.41 19.35 -20.52
CA ILE A 214 10.20 19.09 -19.10
C ILE A 214 9.71 17.66 -18.90
N ASP A 215 10.16 17.03 -17.84
CA ASP A 215 9.61 15.76 -17.36
C ASP A 215 8.56 16.07 -16.29
N VAL A 216 7.34 15.58 -16.50
CA VAL A 216 6.22 15.75 -15.58
C VAL A 216 5.81 14.39 -15.05
N THR A 217 5.84 14.27 -13.72
CA THR A 217 5.34 13.10 -13.01
C THR A 217 4.12 13.49 -12.18
N LEU A 218 3.02 12.79 -12.38
CA LEU A 218 1.80 12.91 -11.59
C LEU A 218 1.62 11.62 -10.79
N PHE A 219 1.60 11.73 -9.47
CA PHE A 219 1.40 10.59 -8.59
C PHE A 219 0.31 10.89 -7.57
N ALA A 220 -0.79 10.15 -7.64
CA ALA A 220 -1.85 10.19 -6.64
C ALA A 220 -1.74 8.95 -5.74
N ARG A 221 -1.73 9.18 -4.43
CA ARG A 221 -1.63 8.15 -3.38
C ARG A 221 -2.91 8.14 -2.56
N ARG A 222 -3.57 6.99 -2.48
CA ARG A 222 -4.82 6.81 -1.74
C ARG A 222 -4.53 6.39 -0.31
N CYS A 223 -5.15 7.09 0.64
CA CYS A 223 -5.03 6.78 2.06
C CYS A 223 -5.81 5.51 2.43
N THR A 224 -5.22 4.67 3.27
CA THR A 224 -5.75 3.38 3.70
C THR A 224 -6.60 3.45 4.97
N ARG A 225 -6.45 4.50 5.78
CA ARG A 225 -7.08 4.61 7.13
C ARG A 225 -8.60 4.48 7.13
N ARG A 226 -9.27 4.97 6.09
CA ARG A 226 -10.73 4.93 5.96
C ARG A 226 -11.16 4.50 4.55
N ASN A 227 -10.65 3.34 4.13
CA ASN A 227 -10.96 2.73 2.84
C ASN A 227 -12.39 2.22 2.76
N GLY A 228 -13.10 2.50 1.68
CA GLY A 228 -14.42 1.95 1.41
C GLY A 228 -14.94 2.42 0.06
N THR A 229 -16.03 1.82 -0.38
CA THR A 229 -16.71 2.22 -1.60
C THR A 229 -17.39 3.58 -1.39
N ARG A 230 -17.35 4.45 -2.42
CA ARG A 230 -17.82 5.84 -2.36
C ARG A 230 -19.26 6.00 -1.85
N MET A 231 -20.10 4.99 -2.09
CA MET A 231 -21.50 4.99 -1.65
C MET A 231 -21.68 4.55 -0.19
N TRP A 232 -20.73 3.80 0.36
CA TRP A 232 -20.86 3.19 1.69
C TRP A 232 -19.92 3.80 2.73
N ARG A 233 -18.88 4.52 2.31
CA ARG A 233 -17.94 5.17 3.23
C ARG A 233 -17.72 6.62 2.85
N ARG A 234 -18.25 7.50 3.70
CA ARG A 234 -18.23 8.96 3.60
C ARG A 234 -17.88 9.55 4.97
N GLY A 235 -17.63 10.85 4.99
CA GLY A 235 -17.28 11.57 6.21
C GLY A 235 -15.94 11.17 6.83
N ALA A 236 -15.79 11.54 8.09
CA ALA A 236 -14.69 11.14 8.97
C ALA A 236 -15.15 10.07 9.99
N ASP A 237 -14.19 9.41 10.62
CA ASP A 237 -14.41 8.72 11.89
C ASP A 237 -14.21 9.66 13.09
N SER A 238 -14.39 9.13 14.30
CA SER A 238 -14.16 9.84 15.56
C SER A 238 -12.72 10.32 15.75
N ASP A 239 -11.76 9.76 15.01
CA ASP A 239 -10.34 10.16 15.05
C ASP A 239 -9.98 11.23 14.01
N GLY A 240 -10.93 11.65 13.18
CA GLY A 240 -10.73 12.69 12.17
C GLY A 240 -10.16 12.17 10.85
N TYR A 241 -10.10 10.86 10.63
CA TYR A 241 -9.68 10.31 9.35
C TYR A 241 -10.84 10.31 8.37
N VAL A 242 -10.68 11.05 7.27
CA VAL A 242 -11.72 11.17 6.25
C VAL A 242 -11.65 10.06 5.22
N ALA A 243 -12.82 9.62 4.76
CA ALA A 243 -12.94 8.67 3.68
C ALA A 243 -12.43 9.27 2.36
N ASN A 244 -11.95 8.41 1.46
CA ASN A 244 -11.48 8.81 0.12
C ASN A 244 -10.39 9.91 0.14
N PHE A 245 -9.55 9.92 1.18
CA PHE A 245 -8.41 10.83 1.24
C PHE A 245 -7.35 10.43 0.21
N VAL A 246 -6.92 11.38 -0.61
CA VAL A 246 -5.92 11.21 -1.66
C VAL A 246 -4.94 12.37 -1.58
N GLU A 247 -3.65 12.06 -1.67
CA GLU A 247 -2.58 13.03 -1.87
C GLU A 247 -2.15 12.95 -3.34
N SER A 248 -2.27 14.04 -4.08
CA SER A 248 -1.84 14.16 -5.47
C SER A 248 -0.60 15.03 -5.53
N GLU A 249 0.49 14.49 -6.07
CA GLU A 249 1.75 15.17 -6.23
C GLU A 249 2.07 15.33 -7.70
N GLN A 250 2.39 16.57 -8.08
CA GLN A 250 2.96 16.91 -9.37
C GLN A 250 4.44 17.23 -9.17
N ILE A 251 5.30 16.52 -9.88
CA ILE A 251 6.73 16.78 -9.93
C ILE A 251 7.08 17.24 -11.33
N VAL A 252 7.80 18.35 -11.42
CA VAL A 252 8.35 18.87 -12.67
C VAL A 252 9.87 18.86 -12.56
N GLN A 253 10.53 18.26 -13.53
CA GLN A 253 11.99 18.26 -13.65
C GLN A 253 12.41 18.94 -14.95
N MET A 254 13.33 19.89 -14.84
CA MET A 254 13.85 20.66 -15.97
C MET A 254 15.27 21.11 -15.69
N ASN A 255 16.21 20.83 -16.59
CA ASN A 255 17.60 21.31 -16.50
C ASN A 255 18.29 21.02 -15.14
N GLY A 256 18.00 19.86 -14.54
CA GLY A 256 18.53 19.46 -13.22
C GLY A 256 17.79 20.06 -12.01
N PHE A 257 16.87 21.00 -12.22
CA PHE A 257 15.99 21.51 -11.18
C PHE A 257 14.74 20.63 -11.04
N MET A 258 14.23 20.56 -9.82
CA MET A 258 13.02 19.80 -9.47
C MET A 258 12.10 20.66 -8.62
N ALA A 259 10.81 20.65 -8.96
CA ALA A 259 9.75 21.20 -8.12
C ALA A 259 8.73 20.11 -7.84
N SER A 260 8.25 20.03 -6.60
CA SER A 260 7.13 19.18 -6.19
C SER A 260 6.01 20.05 -5.65
N PHE A 261 4.79 19.77 -6.10
CA PHE A 261 3.57 20.42 -5.67
C PHE A 261 2.55 19.38 -5.23
N VAL A 262 2.11 19.45 -3.97
CA VAL A 262 1.18 18.49 -3.37
C VAL A 262 -0.18 19.14 -3.13
N GLN A 263 -1.23 18.45 -3.54
CA GLN A 263 -2.62 18.77 -3.22
C GLN A 263 -3.29 17.58 -2.53
N VAL A 264 -4.12 17.84 -1.53
CA VAL A 264 -4.89 16.81 -0.85
C VAL A 264 -6.37 16.99 -1.11
N ARG A 265 -7.08 15.86 -1.19
CA ARG A 265 -8.53 15.81 -1.37
C ARG A 265 -9.08 14.73 -0.44
N GLY A 266 -10.19 15.01 0.22
CA GLY A 266 -10.87 14.02 1.05
C GLY A 266 -12.36 14.30 1.16
N SER A 267 -13.07 13.43 1.88
CA SER A 267 -14.47 13.67 2.25
C SER A 267 -14.55 14.81 3.28
N ILE A 268 -15.71 15.47 3.37
CA ILE A 268 -15.97 16.50 4.39
C ILE A 268 -15.78 15.88 5.79
N PRO A 269 -15.00 16.49 6.69
CA PRO A 269 -14.60 15.91 7.98
C PRO A 269 -15.68 15.98 9.06
N PHE A 270 -16.86 15.46 8.75
CA PHE A 270 -17.94 15.22 9.71
C PHE A 270 -18.28 13.74 9.74
N LEU A 271 -18.86 13.28 10.84
CA LEU A 271 -19.53 11.98 10.85
C LEU A 271 -20.85 12.19 10.12
N TRP A 272 -20.91 11.77 8.86
CA TRP A 272 -22.13 11.87 8.08
C TRP A 272 -22.34 10.63 7.24
N GLU A 273 -23.60 10.29 7.10
CA GLU A 273 -24.06 9.17 6.33
C GLU A 273 -25.03 9.67 5.26
N GLN A 274 -25.02 8.97 4.14
CA GLN A 274 -25.98 9.17 3.08
C GLN A 274 -26.45 7.80 2.68
N ILE A 275 -27.57 7.37 3.27
CA ILE A 275 -28.16 6.07 2.99
C ILE A 275 -28.63 6.11 1.53
N VAL A 276 -28.17 5.15 0.74
CA VAL A 276 -28.58 5.04 -0.66
C VAL A 276 -30.00 4.51 -0.68
N ASP A 277 -30.92 5.32 -1.21
CA ASP A 277 -32.29 4.93 -1.53
C ASP A 277 -32.53 5.08 -3.05
N LEU A 278 -33.75 4.79 -3.51
CA LEU A 278 -34.12 4.95 -4.93
C LEU A 278 -34.32 6.42 -5.34
N THR A 279 -34.05 7.40 -4.46
CA THR A 279 -34.23 8.80 -4.79
C THR A 279 -33.06 9.33 -5.62
N TYR A 280 -33.35 10.30 -6.48
CA TYR A 280 -32.33 10.94 -7.33
C TYR A 280 -31.21 11.60 -6.52
N LYS A 281 -31.53 12.13 -5.33
CA LYS A 281 -30.56 12.73 -4.41
C LYS A 281 -30.92 12.37 -2.97
N PRO A 282 -30.34 11.26 -2.45
CA PRO A 282 -30.61 10.84 -1.09
C PRO A 282 -30.19 11.94 -0.11
N LYS A 283 -30.94 12.13 0.97
CA LYS A 283 -30.58 13.08 2.02
C LYS A 283 -29.34 12.59 2.77
N PHE A 284 -28.50 13.52 3.20
CA PHE A 284 -27.41 13.20 4.11
C PHE A 284 -27.82 13.61 5.53
N GLU A 285 -27.31 12.88 6.51
CA GLU A 285 -27.52 13.14 7.93
C GLU A 285 -26.17 13.25 8.61
N ILE A 286 -25.99 14.28 9.44
CA ILE A 286 -24.83 14.38 10.32
C ILE A 286 -25.13 13.51 11.53
N VAL A 287 -24.35 12.46 11.68
CA VAL A 287 -24.41 11.53 12.81
C VAL A 287 -23.63 12.17 13.95
N ARG A 288 -24.24 12.26 15.13
CA ARG A 288 -23.59 12.82 16.33
C ARG A 288 -23.02 14.23 16.10
N PRO A 289 -23.88 15.22 15.81
CA PRO A 289 -23.45 16.60 15.56
C PRO A 289 -22.63 17.21 16.72
N GLU A 290 -22.83 16.73 17.94
CA GLU A 290 -22.04 17.10 19.12
C GLU A 290 -20.55 16.74 19.02
N GLU A 291 -20.18 15.72 18.24
CA GLU A 291 -18.77 15.34 18.03
C GLU A 291 -18.09 16.15 16.91
N ALA A 292 -18.87 16.88 16.10
CA ALA A 292 -18.38 17.55 14.90
C ALA A 292 -17.20 18.52 15.16
N PRO A 293 -17.21 19.38 16.20
CA PRO A 293 -16.08 20.28 16.47
C PRO A 293 -14.78 19.52 16.74
N ARG A 294 -14.84 18.45 17.55
CA ARG A 294 -13.68 17.63 17.92
C ARG A 294 -13.11 16.89 16.71
N VAL A 295 -13.97 16.35 15.85
CA VAL A 295 -13.55 15.60 14.65
C VAL A 295 -12.92 16.53 13.63
N LEU A 296 -13.51 17.71 13.45
CA LEU A 296 -13.01 18.77 12.58
C LEU A 296 -11.62 19.24 13.05
N GLU A 297 -11.48 19.53 14.34
CA GLU A 297 -10.22 19.95 14.95
C GLU A 297 -9.13 18.88 14.75
N ARG A 298 -9.41 17.61 15.08
CA ARG A 298 -8.48 16.49 14.87
C ARG A 298 -8.03 16.39 13.42
N HIS A 299 -8.96 16.49 12.48
CA HIS A 299 -8.68 16.42 11.06
C HIS A 299 -7.72 17.53 10.62
N PHE A 300 -8.04 18.79 10.95
CA PHE A 300 -7.23 19.93 10.53
C PHE A 300 -5.89 20.03 11.27
N LEU A 301 -5.81 19.60 12.54
CA LEU A 301 -4.53 19.45 13.24
C LEU A 301 -3.63 18.41 12.57
N ASP A 302 -4.19 17.27 12.15
CA ASP A 302 -3.45 16.25 11.41
C ASP A 302 -2.93 16.80 10.08
N LEU A 303 -3.77 17.50 9.30
CA LEU A 303 -3.36 18.14 8.05
C LEU A 303 -2.26 19.19 8.28
N ARG A 304 -2.44 20.08 9.27
CA ARG A 304 -1.47 21.13 9.57
C ARG A 304 -0.11 20.60 9.98
N LYS A 305 -0.10 19.53 10.79
CA LYS A 305 1.13 18.86 11.21
C LYS A 305 1.95 18.34 10.01
N LYS A 306 1.29 18.00 8.91
CA LYS A 306 1.91 17.30 7.77
C LYS A 306 2.16 18.18 6.55
N TYR A 307 1.27 19.12 6.30
CA TYR A 307 1.30 19.99 5.11
C TYR A 307 1.51 21.46 5.46
N GLY A 308 1.57 21.82 6.74
CA GLY A 308 1.74 23.20 7.19
C GLY A 308 0.43 24.00 7.08
N THR A 309 0.44 25.11 6.35
CA THR A 309 -0.76 25.94 6.18
C THR A 309 -1.77 25.24 5.25
N VAL A 310 -3.02 25.15 5.70
CA VAL A 310 -4.09 24.45 4.98
C VAL A 310 -5.14 25.45 4.51
N LEU A 311 -5.39 25.49 3.21
CA LEU A 311 -6.53 26.19 2.59
C LEU A 311 -7.58 25.15 2.20
N ALA A 312 -8.75 25.19 2.83
CA ALA A 312 -9.85 24.29 2.49
C ALA A 312 -10.80 24.95 1.49
N ILE A 313 -10.97 24.31 0.34
CA ILE A 313 -11.86 24.74 -0.74
C ILE A 313 -13.05 23.78 -0.79
N ASP A 314 -14.25 24.30 -0.59
CA ASP A 314 -15.49 23.56 -0.79
C ASP A 314 -16.26 24.09 -2.02
N LEU A 315 -16.73 23.17 -2.86
CA LEU A 315 -17.41 23.44 -4.12
C LEU A 315 -18.92 23.10 -4.06
N VAL A 316 -19.53 23.12 -2.87
CA VAL A 316 -20.98 22.95 -2.74
C VAL A 316 -21.70 24.07 -3.50
N ASN A 317 -22.45 23.68 -4.54
CA ASN A 317 -23.14 24.47 -5.57
C ASN A 317 -24.16 25.54 -5.10
N LYS A 318 -24.07 26.06 -3.87
CA LYS A 318 -24.91 27.18 -3.40
C LYS A 318 -24.12 28.39 -2.92
N VAL A 319 -22.91 28.23 -2.38
CA VAL A 319 -21.95 29.31 -2.05
C VAL A 319 -20.55 28.67 -2.00
N CYS A 320 -19.59 29.17 -2.78
CA CYS A 320 -18.20 28.74 -2.65
C CYS A 320 -17.63 29.36 -1.35
N THR A 321 -17.45 28.55 -0.32
CA THR A 321 -16.87 29.01 0.95
C THR A 321 -15.39 28.65 0.97
N ILE A 322 -14.54 29.68 0.95
CA ILE A 322 -13.10 29.53 1.14
C ILE A 322 -12.82 29.65 2.64
N PHE A 323 -12.33 28.58 3.27
CA PHE A 323 -11.91 28.63 4.67
C PHE A 323 -10.41 28.91 4.74
N HIS A 324 -10.05 30.11 5.16
CA HIS A 324 -8.67 30.48 5.48
C HIS A 324 -8.46 30.33 6.99
N MET A 325 -7.75 29.30 7.42
CA MET A 325 -7.37 29.15 8.83
C MET A 325 -5.94 29.67 9.03
N GLN A 326 -5.82 30.96 9.39
CA GLN A 326 -4.60 31.50 9.98
C GLN A 326 -4.65 31.28 11.50
N SER A 327 -3.52 30.87 12.10
CA SER A 327 -3.43 30.76 13.56
C SER A 327 -3.29 32.13 14.19
N ILE A 328 -3.99 32.34 15.31
CA ILE A 328 -3.68 33.36 16.32
C ILE A 328 -2.51 32.85 17.15
#